data_AF-X6LJF2-F1
#
_entry.id   AF-X6LJF2-F1
#
_cell.length_a   1.000
_cell.length_b   1.000
_cell.length_c   1.000
_cell.angle_alpha   90.00
_cell.angle_beta   90.00
_cell.angle_gamma   90.00
#
_symmetry.space_group_name_H-M   'P 1'
#
loop_
_entity.id
_entity.type
_entity.pdbx_description
1 polymer ?
#
loop_
_entity_poly.entity_id
_entity_poly.type
_entity_poly.pdbx_seq_one_letter_code
_entity_poly.pdbx_strand_id
1 'polypeptide(L)'
;KSEGNKKKSEKESLTSHILSLLLKDKERRAYWIELLANSSIISNDKLFSKLLQDSLQDWLCGTAKKKKDAKNVSFHSKVIELMSSDTFTKAKSFHQYLIESVNERYQELWLNNKKWTPEEIKEVNWELWQQILDQINNIPRVEVLDEKNVESTSENLCLSLDYCFECRLWFEQESSIQTQLFIFLNQVLAQLVTKDNLLPVHVYEYLMQHWKDIKDIFSHCSMDSKSSLQNLEKIVNECRQFFELLRTFKRIHSNYLFEHDLSDRLKELRQQNESLRKQGFLKVKEDYKDELQLLESYEQKMKITLERSQSLMFNKIWEKYNTKFKSTKGQIPLFIFNKVFDDVNGTWEDFKQVCNNFFFIEKKEWEIFIIQSILIGICKLI
;
A
#
# COMPACT_ATOMS: atom_id res chain seq x y z
N LYS A 1 7.46 45.25 -54.78
CA LYS A 1 7.03 44.95 -53.37
C LYS A 1 6.30 43.60 -53.22
N SER A 2 5.73 42.98 -54.28
CA SER A 2 5.00 41.70 -54.18
C SER A 2 5.88 40.43 -54.16
N GLU A 3 6.99 40.39 -54.91
CA GLU A 3 7.90 39.21 -54.93
C GLU A 3 8.64 38.97 -53.62
N GLY A 4 9.02 40.05 -52.91
CA GLY A 4 9.70 39.95 -51.61
C GLY A 4 8.81 39.33 -50.53
N ASN A 5 7.50 39.61 -50.56
CA ASN A 5 6.53 38.99 -49.64
C ASN A 5 6.27 37.52 -49.97
N LYS A 6 6.24 37.15 -51.27
CA LYS A 6 6.00 35.76 -51.70
C LYS A 6 7.16 34.82 -51.38
N LYS A 7 8.41 35.28 -51.59
CA LYS A 7 9.62 34.52 -51.18
C LYS A 7 9.74 34.38 -49.66
N LYS A 8 9.29 35.39 -48.89
CA LYS A 8 9.27 35.33 -47.43
C LYS A 8 8.27 34.28 -46.92
N SER A 9 7.07 34.22 -47.51
CA SER A 9 6.06 33.21 -47.14
C SER A 9 6.46 31.78 -47.51
N GLU A 10 7.17 31.58 -48.62
CA GLU A 10 7.68 30.25 -49.00
C GLU A 10 8.78 29.75 -48.04
N LYS A 11 9.72 30.63 -47.66
CA LYS A 11 10.75 30.31 -46.67
C LYS A 11 10.13 29.95 -45.31
N GLU A 12 9.17 30.75 -44.86
CA GLU A 12 8.42 30.51 -43.63
C GLU A 12 7.75 29.14 -43.64
N SER A 13 6.98 28.84 -44.70
CA SER A 13 6.30 27.56 -44.85
C SER A 13 7.27 26.38 -44.89
N LEU A 14 8.42 26.51 -45.54
CA LEU A 14 9.42 25.45 -45.64
C LEU A 14 10.09 25.21 -44.28
N THR A 15 10.50 26.28 -43.57
CA THR A 15 11.10 26.18 -42.24
C THR A 15 10.13 25.54 -41.25
N SER A 16 8.87 25.98 -41.19
CA SER A 16 7.85 25.35 -40.34
C SER A 16 7.64 23.87 -40.67
N HIS A 17 7.66 23.51 -41.96
CA HIS A 17 7.54 22.11 -42.37
C HIS A 17 8.71 21.26 -41.86
N ILE A 18 9.95 21.73 -42.00
CA ILE A 18 11.15 21.04 -41.51
C ILE A 18 11.10 20.87 -39.99
N LEU A 19 10.79 21.92 -39.24
CA LEU A 19 10.66 21.83 -37.77
C LEU A 19 9.61 20.80 -37.36
N SER A 20 8.46 20.77 -38.05
CA SER A 20 7.43 19.76 -37.79
C SER A 20 7.88 18.32 -38.09
N LEU A 21 8.77 18.12 -39.07
CA LEU A 21 9.33 16.81 -39.40
C LEU A 21 10.32 16.33 -38.33
N LEU A 22 11.06 17.25 -37.71
CA LEU A 22 12.01 16.92 -36.65
C LEU A 22 11.32 16.50 -35.35
N LEU A 23 10.09 16.97 -35.11
CA LEU A 23 9.32 16.62 -33.90
C LEU A 23 8.67 15.22 -33.95
N LYS A 24 8.71 14.52 -35.09
CA LYS A 24 7.96 13.27 -35.33
C LYS A 24 8.38 12.10 -34.43
N ASP A 25 9.66 11.98 -34.13
CA ASP A 25 10.22 10.86 -33.37
C ASP A 25 11.39 11.32 -32.49
N LYS A 26 11.79 10.47 -31.55
CA LYS A 26 12.78 10.82 -30.52
C LYS A 26 14.17 11.10 -31.11
N GLU A 27 14.59 10.33 -32.11
CA GLU A 27 15.90 10.52 -32.75
C GLU A 27 15.97 11.87 -33.45
N ARG A 28 14.91 12.24 -34.17
CA ARG A 28 14.87 13.54 -34.85
C ARG A 28 14.73 14.72 -33.91
N ARG A 29 14.08 14.53 -32.76
CA ARG A 29 13.98 15.58 -31.74
C ARG A 29 15.32 15.96 -31.14
N ALA A 30 16.30 15.06 -31.11
CA ALA A 30 17.66 15.42 -30.74
C ALA A 30 18.24 16.53 -31.64
N TYR A 31 18.08 16.40 -32.97
CA TYR A 31 18.50 17.46 -33.91
C TYR A 31 17.70 18.74 -33.73
N TRP A 32 16.41 18.65 -33.42
CA TRP A 32 15.61 19.83 -33.12
C TRP A 32 16.09 20.55 -31.85
N ILE A 33 16.47 19.82 -30.79
CA ILE A 33 17.08 20.39 -29.59
C ILE A 33 18.44 21.05 -29.91
N GLU A 34 19.24 20.45 -30.79
CA GLU A 34 20.49 21.06 -31.27
C GLU A 34 20.25 22.40 -31.99
N LEU A 35 19.15 22.53 -32.75
CA LEU A 35 18.78 23.81 -33.37
C LEU A 35 18.45 24.88 -32.34
N LEU A 36 17.76 24.51 -31.24
CA LEU A 36 17.47 25.45 -30.15
C LEU A 36 18.77 25.95 -29.49
N ALA A 37 19.68 25.02 -29.17
CA ALA A 37 20.95 25.31 -28.52
C ALA A 37 21.88 26.19 -29.36
N ASN A 38 21.90 25.97 -30.69
CA ASN A 38 22.81 26.66 -31.60
C ASN A 38 22.13 27.73 -32.46
N SER A 39 20.90 28.12 -32.13
CA SER A 39 20.07 29.02 -32.95
C SER A 39 20.77 30.30 -33.38
N SER A 40 21.49 30.95 -32.46
CA SER A 40 22.24 32.19 -32.71
C SER A 40 23.50 32.01 -33.56
N ILE A 41 24.06 30.81 -33.60
CA ILE A 41 25.23 30.45 -34.44
C ILE A 41 24.75 30.11 -35.86
N ILE A 42 23.60 29.42 -35.96
CA ILE A 42 23.04 28.95 -37.23
C ILE A 42 22.46 30.11 -38.04
N SER A 43 21.74 31.02 -37.39
CA SER A 43 21.14 32.16 -38.08
C SER A 43 20.78 33.31 -37.16
N ASN A 44 21.10 34.52 -37.62
CA ASN A 44 20.75 35.78 -36.95
C ASN A 44 19.39 36.30 -37.45
N ASP A 45 18.71 35.54 -38.30
CA ASP A 45 17.45 35.93 -38.93
C ASP A 45 16.30 35.88 -37.92
N LYS A 46 15.63 37.02 -37.73
CA LYS A 46 14.52 37.15 -36.77
C LYS A 46 13.34 36.22 -37.08
N LEU A 47 13.09 35.93 -38.36
CA LEU A 47 12.00 35.02 -38.74
C LEU A 47 12.36 33.59 -38.34
N PHE A 48 13.61 33.15 -38.55
CA PHE A 48 14.08 31.84 -38.10
C PHE A 48 13.98 31.67 -36.58
N SER A 49 14.48 32.63 -35.79
CA SER A 49 14.38 32.58 -34.34
C SER A 49 12.93 32.51 -33.87
N LYS A 50 12.03 33.29 -34.48
CA LYS A 50 10.60 33.26 -34.16
C LYS A 50 9.98 31.90 -34.48
N LEU A 51 10.27 31.32 -35.64
CA LEU A 51 9.73 30.01 -36.02
C LEU A 51 10.23 28.87 -35.12
N LEU A 52 11.46 28.95 -34.61
CA LEU A 52 11.96 28.03 -33.60
C LEU A 52 11.23 28.18 -32.26
N GLN A 53 10.98 29.41 -31.82
CA GLN A 53 10.20 29.70 -30.61
C GLN A 53 8.78 29.15 -30.73
N ASP A 54 8.09 29.51 -31.82
CA ASP A 54 6.73 29.03 -32.12
C ASP A 54 6.69 27.50 -32.17
N SER A 55 7.71 26.86 -32.75
CA SER A 55 7.81 25.39 -32.79
C SER A 55 7.97 24.74 -31.41
N LEU A 56 8.72 25.35 -30.48
CA LEU A 56 8.88 24.87 -29.11
C LEU A 56 7.57 25.02 -28.33
N GLN A 57 6.95 26.19 -28.42
CA GLN A 57 5.70 26.48 -27.74
C GLN A 57 4.58 25.55 -28.24
N ASP A 58 4.44 25.37 -29.56
CA ASP A 58 3.43 24.47 -30.13
C ASP A 58 3.64 23.01 -29.69
N TRP A 59 4.89 22.58 -29.59
CA TRP A 59 5.21 21.23 -29.15
C TRP A 59 4.90 21.04 -27.66
N LEU A 60 5.24 21.99 -26.79
CA LEU A 60 4.94 21.93 -25.36
C LEU A 60 3.45 22.05 -25.06
N CYS A 61 2.74 22.99 -25.68
CA CYS A 61 1.31 23.25 -25.45
C CYS A 61 0.39 22.21 -26.12
N GLY A 62 0.88 21.44 -27.09
CA GLY A 62 0.06 20.45 -27.80
C GLY A 62 -1.01 21.08 -28.71
N THR A 63 -0.86 22.36 -29.05
CA THR A 63 -1.72 23.14 -29.95
C THR A 63 -1.55 22.76 -31.42
N ALA A 64 -0.56 21.93 -31.75
CA ALA A 64 -0.40 21.36 -33.08
C ALA A 64 -1.66 20.57 -33.45
N LYS A 65 -2.59 21.25 -34.14
CA LYS A 65 -3.83 20.73 -34.74
C LYS A 65 -3.67 19.25 -35.07
N LYS A 66 -4.35 18.38 -34.30
CA LYS A 66 -4.60 16.95 -34.52
C LYS A 66 -4.25 16.47 -35.94
N LYS A 67 -2.96 16.35 -36.26
CA LYS A 67 -2.50 15.65 -37.46
C LYS A 67 -2.30 14.23 -36.97
N LYS A 68 -3.14 13.34 -37.50
CA LYS A 68 -3.34 11.93 -37.12
C LYS A 68 -2.07 11.05 -37.05
N ASP A 69 -0.89 11.60 -37.31
CA ASP A 69 0.33 10.84 -37.59
C ASP A 69 1.45 11.03 -36.56
N ALA A 70 1.35 12.00 -35.64
CA ALA A 70 2.32 12.13 -34.56
C ALA A 70 1.82 11.36 -33.33
N LYS A 71 2.56 10.32 -32.91
CA LYS A 71 2.38 9.72 -31.58
C LYS A 71 2.34 10.86 -30.56
N ASN A 72 1.20 11.04 -29.89
CA ASN A 72 1.02 12.14 -28.96
C ASN A 72 1.91 11.90 -27.73
N VAL A 73 3.11 12.50 -27.71
CA VAL A 73 4.04 12.41 -26.59
C VAL A 73 3.42 13.16 -25.41
N SER A 74 3.37 12.51 -24.24
CA SER A 74 2.81 13.12 -23.03
C SER A 74 3.64 14.34 -22.61
N PHE A 75 3.03 15.33 -21.94
CA PHE A 75 3.76 16.51 -21.47
C PHE A 75 4.90 16.13 -20.52
N HIS A 76 4.66 15.20 -19.60
CA HIS A 76 5.68 14.58 -18.75
C HIS A 76 6.89 14.12 -19.56
N SER A 77 6.69 13.28 -20.58
CA SER A 77 7.79 12.79 -21.42
C SER A 77 8.53 13.90 -22.17
N LYS A 78 7.85 14.99 -22.55
CA LYS A 78 8.48 16.16 -23.19
C LYS A 78 9.40 16.89 -22.22
N VAL A 79 8.93 17.10 -20.99
CA VAL A 79 9.70 17.74 -19.91
C VAL A 79 10.94 16.89 -19.63
N ILE A 80 10.78 15.59 -19.37
CA ILE A 80 11.92 14.67 -19.16
C ILE A 80 12.90 14.71 -20.33
N GLU A 81 12.43 14.62 -21.58
CA GLU A 81 13.31 14.63 -22.75
C GLU A 81 14.16 15.91 -22.86
N LEU A 82 13.57 17.06 -22.53
CA LEU A 82 14.30 18.33 -22.46
C LEU A 82 15.24 18.39 -21.26
N MET A 83 14.78 17.94 -20.09
CA MET A 83 15.55 17.98 -18.85
C MET A 83 16.78 17.06 -18.87
N SER A 84 16.68 15.92 -19.56
CA SER A 84 17.77 14.95 -19.71
C SER A 84 18.72 15.28 -20.87
N SER A 85 18.56 16.44 -21.53
CA SER A 85 19.40 16.82 -22.68
C SER A 85 20.45 17.87 -22.31
N ASP A 86 21.72 17.45 -22.25
CA ASP A 86 22.87 18.36 -22.11
C ASP A 86 22.92 19.46 -23.17
N THR A 87 22.38 19.17 -24.36
CA THR A 87 22.26 20.14 -25.45
C THR A 87 21.23 21.21 -25.10
N PHE A 88 20.07 20.84 -24.55
CA PHE A 88 19.05 21.81 -24.14
C PHE A 88 19.50 22.71 -22.99
N THR A 89 20.38 22.22 -22.11
CA THR A 89 21.03 23.04 -21.07
C THR A 89 21.74 24.28 -21.65
N LYS A 90 22.24 24.19 -22.90
CA LYS A 90 22.88 25.31 -23.61
C LYS A 90 21.88 26.29 -24.25
N ALA A 91 20.62 25.88 -24.44
CA ALA A 91 19.56 26.65 -25.09
C ALA A 91 18.88 27.68 -24.18
N LYS A 92 19.67 28.49 -23.45
CA LYS A 92 19.19 29.39 -22.37
C LYS A 92 18.04 30.31 -22.77
N SER A 93 18.04 30.81 -24.01
CA SER A 93 16.98 31.69 -24.53
C SER A 93 15.61 31.03 -24.63
N PHE A 94 15.54 29.69 -24.53
CA PHE A 94 14.33 28.91 -24.67
C PHE A 94 13.81 28.35 -23.34
N HIS A 95 14.58 28.47 -22.26
CA HIS A 95 14.25 27.94 -20.95
C HIS A 95 12.95 28.52 -20.39
N GLN A 96 12.70 29.81 -20.62
CA GLN A 96 11.48 30.49 -20.18
C GLN A 96 10.20 29.82 -20.71
N TYR A 97 10.18 29.35 -21.97
CA TYR A 97 9.01 28.69 -22.54
C TYR A 97 8.71 27.34 -21.88
N LEU A 98 9.76 26.62 -21.45
CA LEU A 98 9.58 25.39 -20.68
C LEU A 98 8.94 25.72 -19.32
N ILE A 99 9.46 26.71 -18.61
CA ILE A 99 8.94 27.11 -17.30
C ILE A 99 7.49 27.60 -17.40
N GLU A 100 7.17 28.43 -18.40
CA GLU A 100 5.78 28.87 -18.66
C GLU A 100 4.85 27.69 -18.90
N SER A 101 5.28 26.72 -19.73
CA SER A 101 4.48 25.52 -20.00
C SER A 101 4.31 24.63 -18.76
N VAL A 102 5.35 24.52 -17.92
CA VAL A 102 5.29 23.81 -16.65
C VAL A 102 4.30 24.49 -15.71
N ASN A 103 4.33 25.83 -15.61
CA ASN A 103 3.39 26.59 -14.77
C ASN A 103 1.94 26.42 -15.23
N GLU A 104 1.68 26.37 -16.54
CA GLU A 104 0.33 26.16 -17.08
C GLU A 104 -0.17 24.73 -16.88
N ARG A 105 0.73 23.74 -16.90
CA ARG A 105 0.39 22.31 -16.97
C ARG A 105 0.97 21.49 -15.81
N TYR A 106 1.30 22.13 -14.69
CA TYR A 106 1.97 21.53 -13.54
C TYR A 106 1.24 20.30 -12.99
N GLN A 107 -0.09 20.26 -13.12
CA GLN A 107 -0.93 19.13 -12.70
C GLN A 107 -0.59 17.82 -13.43
N GLU A 108 -0.10 17.90 -14.67
CA GLU A 108 0.34 16.72 -15.44
C GLU A 108 1.66 16.14 -14.95
N LEU A 109 2.36 16.88 -14.09
CA LEU A 109 3.67 16.57 -13.50
C LEU A 109 3.59 16.34 -11.98
N TRP A 110 2.39 16.26 -11.39
CA TRP A 110 2.25 15.98 -9.97
C TRP A 110 3.02 14.74 -9.52
N LEU A 111 3.51 14.78 -8.28
CA LEU A 111 4.39 13.77 -7.69
C LEU A 111 3.73 12.39 -7.61
N ASN A 112 2.39 12.36 -7.47
CA ASN A 112 1.61 11.17 -7.15
C ASN A 112 1.00 10.44 -8.36
N ASN A 113 1.44 10.75 -9.58
CA ASN A 113 1.02 9.96 -10.73
C ASN A 113 2.02 8.80 -10.93
N LYS A 114 1.52 7.57 -11.13
CA LYS A 114 2.27 6.31 -11.38
C LYS A 114 3.19 6.31 -12.63
N LYS A 115 3.69 7.47 -13.05
CA LYS A 115 4.34 7.78 -14.32
C LYS A 115 5.82 8.05 -14.19
N TRP A 116 6.31 8.38 -12.99
CA TRP A 116 7.72 8.61 -12.75
C TRP A 116 8.47 7.27 -12.70
N THR A 117 9.62 7.17 -13.36
CA THR A 117 10.57 6.08 -13.16
C THR A 117 11.72 6.51 -12.25
N PRO A 118 12.42 5.57 -11.58
CA PRO A 118 13.59 5.89 -10.78
C PRO A 118 14.64 6.69 -11.57
N GLU A 119 14.86 6.36 -12.84
CA GLU A 119 15.83 7.02 -13.72
C GLU A 119 15.44 8.49 -14.01
N GLU A 120 14.15 8.75 -14.21
CA GLU A 120 13.63 10.10 -14.47
C GLU A 120 13.77 11.03 -13.24
N ILE A 121 13.82 10.47 -12.03
CA ILE A 121 14.01 11.22 -10.79
C ILE A 121 15.51 11.42 -10.48
N LYS A 122 16.37 10.45 -10.81
CA LYS A 122 17.75 10.34 -10.30
C LYS A 122 18.78 11.15 -11.08
N GLU A 123 18.44 11.72 -12.23
CA GLU A 123 19.43 12.24 -13.18
C GLU A 123 19.09 13.59 -13.82
N VAL A 124 18.68 14.58 -13.03
CA VAL A 124 18.53 15.95 -13.55
C VAL A 124 19.43 16.92 -12.80
N ASN A 125 20.72 16.91 -13.15
CA ASN A 125 21.68 17.92 -12.69
C ASN A 125 21.55 19.19 -13.54
N TRP A 126 20.43 19.87 -13.39
CA TRP A 126 20.13 21.09 -14.13
C TRP A 126 19.54 22.17 -13.22
N GLU A 127 20.03 23.40 -13.38
CA GLU A 127 19.65 24.61 -12.63
C GLU A 127 18.13 24.86 -12.58
N LEU A 128 17.40 24.50 -13.65
CA LEU A 128 15.94 24.67 -13.69
C LEU A 128 15.17 23.56 -12.99
N TRP A 129 15.82 22.46 -12.62
CA TRP A 129 15.11 21.32 -12.03
C TRP A 129 14.41 21.72 -10.74
N GLN A 130 15.10 22.43 -9.84
CA GLN A 130 14.48 22.94 -8.61
C GLN A 130 13.29 23.86 -8.90
N GLN A 131 13.37 24.71 -9.93
CA GLN A 131 12.24 25.57 -10.32
C GLN A 131 11.03 24.75 -10.78
N ILE A 132 11.24 23.65 -11.50
CA ILE A 132 10.15 22.74 -11.88
C ILE A 132 9.61 22.00 -10.67
N LEU A 133 10.49 21.47 -9.81
CA LEU A 133 10.09 20.76 -8.58
C LEU A 133 9.22 21.64 -7.68
N ASP A 134 9.57 22.92 -7.52
CA ASP A 134 8.80 23.89 -6.74
C ASP A 134 7.39 24.10 -7.31
N GLN A 135 7.20 24.01 -8.63
CA GLN A 135 5.90 24.21 -9.29
C GLN A 135 5.02 22.95 -9.26
N ILE A 136 5.62 21.76 -9.29
CA ILE A 136 4.89 20.50 -9.32
C ILE A 136 4.62 19.93 -7.92
N ASN A 137 5.15 20.58 -6.89
CA ASN A 137 4.94 20.21 -5.50
C ASN A 137 3.47 20.33 -5.10
N ASN A 138 2.79 19.19 -5.12
CA ASN A 138 1.37 19.07 -4.81
C ASN A 138 1.10 18.33 -3.50
N ILE A 139 2.07 18.36 -2.56
CA ILE A 139 1.92 17.75 -1.24
C ILE A 139 0.71 18.39 -0.55
N PRO A 140 -0.31 17.59 -0.16
CA PRO A 140 -1.51 18.12 0.46
C PRO A 140 -1.21 18.65 1.86
N ARG A 141 -2.14 19.45 2.40
CA ARG A 141 -2.08 19.86 3.80
C ARG A 141 -2.65 18.75 4.67
N VAL A 142 -1.97 18.45 5.77
CA VAL A 142 -2.50 17.53 6.78
C VAL A 142 -3.67 18.20 7.49
N GLU A 143 -4.83 17.57 7.42
CA GLU A 143 -5.98 17.99 8.22
C GLU A 143 -5.77 17.61 9.68
N VAL A 144 -6.11 18.54 10.57
CA VAL A 144 -6.07 18.30 12.01
C VAL A 144 -7.36 17.59 12.40
N LEU A 145 -7.25 16.45 13.09
CA LEU A 145 -8.39 15.69 13.59
C LEU A 145 -9.26 16.56 14.52
N ASP A 146 -10.49 16.84 14.08
CA ASP A 146 -11.52 17.58 14.81
C ASP A 146 -12.59 16.60 15.33
N GLU A 147 -12.92 16.72 16.62
CA GLU A 147 -13.97 15.93 17.29
C GLU A 147 -15.34 16.07 16.62
N LYS A 148 -15.60 17.18 15.92
CA LYS A 148 -16.88 17.40 15.23
C LYS A 148 -17.01 16.65 13.90
N ASN A 149 -15.89 16.36 13.23
CA ASN A 149 -15.85 15.83 11.87
C ASN A 149 -14.91 14.61 11.76
N VAL A 150 -14.88 13.79 12.80
CA VAL A 150 -13.94 12.67 12.95
C VAL A 150 -13.96 11.74 11.74
N GLU A 151 -15.12 11.39 11.19
CA GLU A 151 -15.23 10.46 10.06
C GLU A 151 -14.52 11.00 8.81
N SER A 152 -14.88 12.21 8.35
CA SER A 152 -14.26 12.80 7.16
C SER A 152 -12.76 13.07 7.36
N THR A 153 -12.36 13.55 8.54
CA THR A 153 -10.94 13.84 8.79
C THR A 153 -10.12 12.56 8.91
N SER A 154 -10.71 11.48 9.42
CA SER A 154 -10.08 10.15 9.45
C SER A 154 -9.89 9.59 8.04
N GLU A 155 -10.88 9.71 7.17
CA GLU A 155 -10.75 9.34 5.75
C GLU A 155 -9.65 10.15 5.07
N ASN A 156 -9.56 11.45 5.33
CA ASN A 156 -8.53 12.32 4.77
C ASN A 156 -7.11 11.96 5.26
N LEU A 157 -6.96 11.43 6.49
CA LEU A 157 -5.69 10.89 6.96
C LEU A 157 -5.29 9.60 6.23
N CYS A 158 -6.24 8.71 5.94
CA CYS A 158 -5.99 7.55 5.09
C CYS A 158 -5.60 7.96 3.67
N LEU A 159 -6.31 8.92 3.06
CA LEU A 159 -5.97 9.47 1.73
C LEU A 159 -4.58 10.14 1.73
N SER A 160 -4.20 10.76 2.85
CA SER A 160 -2.86 11.33 3.03
C SER A 160 -1.78 10.24 3.04
N LEU A 161 -2.06 9.08 3.64
CA LEU A 161 -1.18 7.91 3.55
C LEU A 161 -1.14 7.31 2.15
N ASP A 162 -2.29 7.19 1.47
CA ASP A 162 -2.36 6.75 0.07
C ASP A 162 -1.50 7.63 -0.83
N TYR A 163 -1.57 8.95 -0.66
CA TYR A 163 -0.71 9.89 -1.36
C TYR A 163 0.78 9.61 -1.13
N CYS A 164 1.19 9.34 0.12
CA CYS A 164 2.56 8.94 0.42
C CYS A 164 2.96 7.64 -0.30
N PHE A 165 2.06 6.65 -0.37
CA PHE A 165 2.31 5.41 -1.10
C PHE A 165 2.45 5.64 -2.61
N GLU A 166 1.66 6.55 -3.19
CA GLU A 166 1.78 6.96 -4.59
C GLU A 166 3.10 7.69 -4.87
N CYS A 167 3.62 8.43 -3.89
CA CYS A 167 4.89 9.15 -3.98
C CYS A 167 6.12 8.31 -3.56
N ARG A 168 6.00 6.98 -3.40
CA ARG A 168 7.08 6.11 -2.89
C ARG A 168 8.45 6.35 -3.54
N LEU A 169 8.50 6.50 -4.86
CA LEU A 169 9.76 6.73 -5.58
C LEU A 169 10.49 8.00 -5.13
N TRP A 170 9.75 9.03 -4.73
CA TRP A 170 10.32 10.29 -4.23
C TRP A 170 10.85 10.16 -2.80
N PHE A 171 10.40 9.17 -2.02
CA PHE A 171 10.98 8.84 -0.72
C PHE A 171 12.33 8.12 -0.83
N GLU A 172 12.57 7.38 -1.92
CA GLU A 172 13.82 6.62 -2.14
C GLU A 172 14.98 7.51 -2.62
N GLN A 173 14.67 8.74 -3.07
CA GLN A 173 15.59 9.60 -3.79
C GLN A 173 15.97 10.83 -2.96
N GLU A 174 17.26 11.03 -2.74
CA GLU A 174 17.76 12.16 -1.97
C GLU A 174 17.47 13.50 -2.67
N SER A 175 16.49 14.25 -2.15
CA SER A 175 16.03 15.51 -2.77
C SER A 175 15.32 16.44 -1.76
N SER A 176 15.11 17.69 -2.16
CA SER A 176 14.28 18.64 -1.41
C SER A 176 12.85 18.14 -1.23
N ILE A 177 12.28 17.48 -2.24
CA ILE A 177 10.95 16.86 -2.20
C ILE A 177 10.90 15.75 -1.16
N GLN A 178 11.91 14.89 -1.09
CA GLN A 178 11.99 13.81 -0.10
C GLN A 178 11.85 14.35 1.33
N THR A 179 12.54 15.45 1.63
CA THR A 179 12.46 16.10 2.94
C THR A 179 11.05 16.60 3.24
N GLN A 180 10.41 17.24 2.25
CA GLN A 180 9.04 17.75 2.40
C GLN A 180 8.00 16.63 2.57
N LEU A 181 8.15 15.54 1.82
CA LEU A 181 7.32 14.34 1.95
C LEU A 181 7.49 13.68 3.32
N PHE A 182 8.70 13.63 3.87
CA PHE A 182 8.91 13.13 5.24
C PHE A 182 8.31 14.05 6.29
N ILE A 183 8.38 15.37 6.12
CA ILE A 183 7.70 16.33 7.01
C ILE A 183 6.18 16.07 6.99
N PHE A 184 5.61 15.94 5.80
CA PHE A 184 4.19 15.64 5.61
C PHE A 184 3.79 14.31 6.26
N LEU A 185 4.52 13.23 5.96
CA LEU A 185 4.26 11.91 6.54
C LEU A 185 4.36 11.93 8.07
N ASN A 186 5.36 12.61 8.64
CA ASN A 186 5.50 12.75 10.09
C ASN A 186 4.33 13.51 10.71
N GLN A 187 3.79 14.53 10.03
CA GLN A 187 2.60 15.24 10.48
C GLN A 187 1.36 14.32 10.48
N VAL A 188 1.17 13.50 9.43
CA VAL A 188 0.09 12.51 9.35
C VAL A 188 0.22 11.51 10.50
N LEU A 189 1.42 10.94 10.73
CA LEU A 189 1.65 10.01 11.83
C LEU A 189 1.40 10.66 13.20
N ALA A 190 1.84 11.91 13.38
CA ALA A 190 1.62 12.63 14.63
C ALA A 190 0.12 12.78 14.92
N GLN A 191 -0.71 13.07 13.91
CA GLN A 191 -2.17 13.07 14.08
C GLN A 191 -2.69 11.68 14.49
N LEU A 192 -2.26 10.63 13.80
CA LEU A 192 -2.70 9.25 14.09
C LEU A 192 -2.32 8.78 15.50
N VAL A 193 -1.15 9.18 16.00
CA VAL A 193 -0.67 8.80 17.34
C VAL A 193 -1.30 9.67 18.44
N THR A 194 -1.40 10.99 18.23
CA THR A 194 -1.86 11.91 19.29
C THR A 194 -3.38 11.94 19.45
N LYS A 195 -4.12 11.50 18.42
CA LYS A 195 -5.59 11.47 18.38
C LYS A 195 -6.14 10.05 18.27
N ASP A 196 -5.35 9.06 18.67
CA ASP A 196 -5.68 7.63 18.65
C ASP A 196 -7.04 7.32 19.31
N ASN A 197 -7.37 8.04 20.37
CA ASN A 197 -8.63 7.94 21.09
C ASN A 197 -9.87 8.31 20.27
N LEU A 198 -9.73 9.15 19.24
CA LEU A 198 -10.81 9.56 18.37
C LEU A 198 -10.94 8.66 17.13
N LEU A 199 -9.88 7.94 16.77
CA LEU A 199 -9.83 7.22 15.51
C LEU A 199 -10.88 6.09 15.44
N PRO A 200 -11.67 6.05 14.36
CA PRO A 200 -12.56 4.95 14.09
C PRO A 200 -11.84 3.62 13.88
N VAL A 201 -12.53 2.52 14.15
CA VAL A 201 -12.05 1.15 13.94
C VAL A 201 -11.53 0.93 12.51
N HIS A 202 -12.20 1.47 11.47
CA HIS A 202 -11.76 1.28 10.07
C HIS A 202 -10.39 1.91 9.75
N VAL A 203 -9.98 2.97 10.46
CA VAL A 203 -8.64 3.57 10.29
C VAL A 203 -7.58 2.58 10.75
N TYR A 204 -7.81 1.90 11.87
CA TYR A 204 -6.89 0.88 12.36
C TYR A 204 -6.82 -0.34 11.44
N GLU A 205 -7.94 -0.76 10.85
CA GLU A 205 -7.95 -1.80 9.82
C GLU A 205 -7.09 -1.40 8.62
N TYR A 206 -7.24 -0.16 8.15
CA TYR A 206 -6.43 0.41 7.07
C TYR A 206 -4.94 0.42 7.44
N LEU A 207 -4.58 0.92 8.62
CA LEU A 207 -3.18 0.93 9.10
C LEU A 207 -2.59 -0.47 9.20
N MET A 208 -3.35 -1.45 9.66
CA MET A 208 -2.92 -2.85 9.72
C MET A 208 -2.64 -3.42 8.33
N GLN A 209 -3.52 -3.13 7.36
CA GLN A 209 -3.40 -3.58 5.97
C GLN A 209 -2.16 -2.98 5.28
N HIS A 210 -1.88 -1.70 5.54
CA HIS A 210 -0.80 -0.96 4.89
C HIS A 210 0.48 -0.84 5.74
N TRP A 211 0.55 -1.55 6.87
CA TRP A 211 1.67 -1.43 7.82
C TRP A 211 3.04 -1.70 7.19
N LYS A 212 3.10 -2.66 6.25
CA LYS A 212 4.34 -2.99 5.54
C LYS A 212 4.80 -1.83 4.65
N ASP A 213 3.87 -1.18 3.97
CA ASP A 213 4.14 -0.06 3.07
C ASP A 213 4.60 1.18 3.85
N ILE A 214 3.98 1.43 5.02
CA ILE A 214 4.43 2.48 5.95
C ILE A 214 5.87 2.22 6.39
N LYS A 215 6.18 1.00 6.88
CA LYS A 215 7.53 0.63 7.32
C LYS A 215 8.57 0.77 6.21
N ASP A 216 8.19 0.41 4.98
CA ASP A 216 9.05 0.50 3.82
C ASP A 216 9.42 1.96 3.52
N ILE A 217 8.45 2.88 3.47
CA ILE A 217 8.73 4.32 3.31
C ILE A 217 9.66 4.85 4.40
N PHE A 218 9.43 4.46 5.65
CA PHE A 218 10.28 4.88 6.77
C PHE A 218 11.69 4.31 6.74
N SER A 219 11.94 3.21 6.01
CA SER A 219 13.29 2.68 5.84
C SER A 219 14.22 3.65 5.10
N HIS A 220 13.65 4.60 4.36
CA HIS A 220 14.35 5.67 3.66
C HIS A 220 14.46 6.97 4.48
N CYS A 221 13.89 7.02 5.68
CA CYS A 221 13.89 8.23 6.52
C CYS A 221 15.18 8.34 7.34
N SER A 222 15.94 9.41 7.14
CA SER A 222 17.11 9.75 7.97
C SER A 222 16.74 10.53 9.24
N MET A 223 15.49 10.99 9.38
CA MET A 223 15.04 11.78 10.52
C MET A 223 14.75 10.93 11.77
N ASP A 224 14.74 11.55 12.95
CA ASP A 224 14.37 10.97 14.25
C ASP A 224 12.86 10.66 14.38
N SER A 225 12.23 10.18 13.31
CA SER A 225 10.82 9.78 13.27
C SER A 225 10.55 8.40 13.90
N LYS A 226 11.59 7.74 14.42
CA LYS A 226 11.53 6.40 15.02
C LYS A 226 10.54 6.32 16.19
N SER A 227 10.40 7.38 16.98
CA SER A 227 9.51 7.39 18.15
C SER A 227 8.02 7.37 17.76
N SER A 228 7.60 8.19 16.80
CA SER A 228 6.23 8.20 16.28
C SER A 228 5.87 6.87 15.61
N LEU A 229 6.79 6.30 14.83
CA LEU A 229 6.58 5.01 14.19
C LEU A 229 6.45 3.87 15.23
N GLN A 230 7.28 3.87 16.28
CA GLN A 230 7.19 2.88 17.36
C GLN A 230 5.88 3.00 18.16
N ASN A 231 5.43 4.22 18.44
CA ASN A 231 4.15 4.44 19.11
C ASN A 231 2.99 3.94 18.25
N LEU A 232 3.01 4.24 16.95
CA LEU A 232 2.00 3.74 16.02
C LEU A 232 2.04 2.21 15.92
N GLU A 233 3.24 1.61 15.92
CA GLU A 233 3.38 0.14 15.92
C GLU A 233 2.71 -0.50 17.13
N LYS A 234 2.87 0.10 18.31
CA LYS A 234 2.22 -0.38 19.54
C LYS A 234 0.69 -0.35 19.38
N ILE A 235 0.15 0.77 18.89
CA ILE A 235 -1.30 0.94 18.70
C ILE A 235 -1.84 -0.06 17.66
N VAL A 236 -1.15 -0.22 16.52
CA VAL A 236 -1.53 -1.16 15.46
C VAL A 236 -1.47 -2.61 15.96
N ASN A 237 -0.48 -2.96 16.78
CA ASN A 237 -0.38 -4.30 17.37
C ASN A 237 -1.50 -4.58 18.38
N GLU A 238 -1.89 -3.60 19.17
CA GLU A 238 -3.05 -3.72 20.08
C GLU A 238 -4.35 -3.95 19.30
N CYS A 239 -4.56 -3.20 18.21
CA CYS A 239 -5.68 -3.40 17.31
C CYS A 239 -5.65 -4.80 16.67
N ARG A 240 -4.46 -5.26 16.27
CA ARG A 240 -4.28 -6.60 15.70
C ARG A 240 -4.72 -7.70 16.67
N GLN A 241 -4.29 -7.62 17.93
CA GLN A 241 -4.67 -8.57 18.97
C GLN A 241 -6.20 -8.58 19.18
N PHE A 242 -6.82 -7.40 19.25
CA PHE A 242 -8.28 -7.28 19.33
C PHE A 242 -8.99 -7.98 18.17
N PHE A 243 -8.57 -7.74 16.93
CA PHE A 243 -9.20 -8.36 15.77
C PHE A 243 -8.92 -9.85 15.65
N GLU A 244 -7.75 -10.32 16.09
CA GLU A 244 -7.43 -11.75 16.16
C GLU A 244 -8.33 -12.49 17.16
N LEU A 245 -8.58 -11.90 18.32
CA LEU A 245 -9.51 -12.43 19.31
C LEU A 245 -10.92 -12.55 18.73
N LEU A 246 -11.44 -11.47 18.12
CA LEU A 246 -12.76 -11.48 17.48
C LEU A 246 -12.85 -12.47 16.32
N ARG A 247 -11.80 -12.60 15.50
CA ARG A 247 -11.74 -13.58 14.41
C ARG A 247 -11.78 -15.01 14.96
N THR A 248 -11.04 -15.28 16.04
CA THR A 248 -11.01 -16.59 16.71
C THR A 248 -12.39 -16.93 17.25
N PHE A 249 -13.03 -15.99 17.96
CA PHE A 249 -14.39 -16.14 18.45
C PHE A 249 -15.41 -16.44 17.34
N LYS A 250 -15.36 -15.68 16.24
CA LYS A 250 -16.21 -15.90 15.06
C LYS A 250 -16.07 -17.31 14.49
N ARG A 251 -14.84 -17.81 14.35
CA ARG A 251 -14.57 -19.15 13.78
C ARG A 251 -15.09 -20.26 14.69
N ILE A 252 -14.92 -20.11 16.00
CA ILE A 252 -15.45 -21.07 16.98
C ILE A 252 -16.97 -21.07 16.99
N HIS A 253 -17.58 -19.89 16.93
CA HIS A 253 -19.03 -19.76 16.90
C HIS A 253 -19.69 -20.60 15.81
N SER A 254 -19.16 -20.55 14.58
CA SER A 254 -19.80 -21.20 13.43
C SER A 254 -20.01 -22.71 13.58
N ASN A 255 -19.14 -23.40 14.33
CA ASN A 255 -19.11 -24.87 14.36
C ASN A 255 -19.20 -25.47 15.77
N TYR A 256 -18.92 -24.69 16.81
CA TYR A 256 -18.64 -25.24 18.15
C TYR A 256 -19.40 -24.55 19.28
N LEU A 257 -20.13 -23.45 19.02
CA LEU A 257 -20.96 -22.77 20.03
C LEU A 257 -22.45 -22.91 19.72
N PHE A 258 -23.27 -22.91 20.77
CA PHE A 258 -24.71 -22.74 20.63
C PHE A 258 -25.10 -21.27 20.79
N GLU A 259 -26.08 -20.80 20.01
CA GLU A 259 -26.60 -19.43 20.13
C GLU A 259 -27.17 -19.09 21.52
N HIS A 260 -27.70 -20.10 22.24
CA HIS A 260 -28.18 -19.92 23.60
C HIS A 260 -27.07 -19.93 24.67
N ASP A 261 -25.83 -20.25 24.29
CA ASP A 261 -24.64 -20.18 25.15
C ASP A 261 -23.98 -18.79 25.10
N LEU A 262 -24.50 -17.89 24.26
CA LEU A 262 -24.01 -16.52 24.10
C LEU A 262 -24.94 -15.49 24.74
N SER A 263 -24.35 -14.47 25.37
CA SER A 263 -25.07 -13.24 25.73
C SER A 263 -25.43 -12.45 24.48
N ASP A 264 -26.45 -11.59 24.57
CA ASP A 264 -26.84 -10.73 23.46
C ASP A 264 -25.73 -9.75 23.06
N ARG A 265 -24.94 -9.28 24.03
CA ARG A 265 -23.77 -8.41 23.77
C ARG A 265 -22.65 -9.13 23.01
N LEU A 266 -22.38 -10.40 23.31
CA LEU A 266 -21.43 -11.20 22.51
C LEU A 266 -21.94 -11.43 21.09
N LYS A 267 -23.25 -11.63 20.91
CA LYS A 267 -23.86 -11.75 19.58
C LYS A 267 -23.75 -10.45 18.80
N GLU A 268 -23.92 -9.31 19.45
CA GLU A 268 -23.74 -7.98 18.85
C GLU A 268 -22.27 -7.75 18.44
N LEU A 269 -21.33 -7.95 19.37
CA LEU A 269 -19.89 -7.80 19.13
C LEU A 269 -19.40 -8.69 17.97
N ARG A 270 -19.95 -9.90 17.86
CA ARG A 270 -19.69 -10.84 16.75
C ARG A 270 -20.05 -10.24 15.40
N GLN A 271 -21.15 -9.50 15.28
CA GLN A 271 -21.66 -9.10 13.97
C GLN A 271 -20.74 -8.12 13.24
N GLN A 272 -19.81 -7.42 13.93
CA GLN A 272 -18.88 -6.43 13.36
C GLN A 272 -19.54 -5.62 12.24
N ASN A 273 -20.70 -5.05 12.55
CA ASN A 273 -21.47 -4.31 11.56
C ASN A 273 -20.74 -3.01 11.17
N GLU A 274 -21.18 -2.41 10.06
CA GLU A 274 -20.61 -1.15 9.57
C GLU A 274 -20.70 -0.03 10.62
N SER A 275 -21.67 -0.10 11.52
CA SER A 275 -21.80 0.85 12.64
C SER A 275 -20.63 0.75 13.63
N LEU A 276 -20.17 -0.45 13.96
CA LEU A 276 -19.02 -0.65 14.85
C LEU A 276 -17.71 -0.19 14.20
N ARG A 277 -17.57 -0.34 12.87
CA ARG A 277 -16.40 0.13 12.11
C ARG A 277 -16.24 1.66 12.11
N LYS A 278 -17.35 2.39 12.25
CA LYS A 278 -17.39 3.86 12.34
C LYS A 278 -17.18 4.40 13.76
N GLN A 279 -17.28 3.55 14.78
CA GLN A 279 -17.07 3.96 16.16
C GLN A 279 -15.58 4.08 16.49
N GLY A 280 -15.26 4.95 17.45
CA GLY A 280 -13.91 5.10 17.98
C GLY A 280 -13.43 3.80 18.63
N PHE A 281 -12.22 3.33 18.27
CA PHE A 281 -11.72 2.03 18.71
C PHE A 281 -11.64 1.90 20.24
N LEU A 282 -11.10 2.90 20.94
CA LEU A 282 -11.01 2.88 22.39
C LEU A 282 -12.39 2.85 23.06
N LYS A 283 -13.38 3.52 22.47
CA LYS A 283 -14.76 3.46 22.94
C LYS A 283 -15.33 2.05 22.79
N VAL A 284 -15.14 1.42 21.64
CA VAL A 284 -15.57 0.02 21.42
C VAL A 284 -14.92 -0.92 22.45
N LYS A 285 -13.63 -0.73 22.72
CA LYS A 285 -12.93 -1.53 23.75
C LYS A 285 -13.51 -1.35 25.14
N GLU A 286 -13.82 -0.11 25.54
CA GLU A 286 -14.38 0.15 26.86
C GLU A 286 -15.84 -0.33 26.95
N ASP A 287 -16.64 -0.08 25.92
CA ASP A 287 -18.05 -0.50 25.88
C ASP A 287 -18.15 -2.02 26.04
N TYR A 288 -17.30 -2.80 25.36
CA TYR A 288 -17.32 -4.27 25.38
C TYR A 288 -16.28 -4.91 26.31
N LYS A 289 -15.79 -4.18 27.31
CA LYS A 289 -14.68 -4.63 28.16
C LYS A 289 -14.90 -5.99 28.81
N ASP A 290 -16.10 -6.22 29.36
CA ASP A 290 -16.43 -7.48 30.05
C ASP A 290 -16.48 -8.65 29.04
N GLU A 291 -17.06 -8.43 27.85
CA GLU A 291 -17.09 -9.42 26.79
C GLU A 291 -15.70 -9.76 26.27
N LEU A 292 -14.84 -8.75 26.10
CA LEU A 292 -13.45 -8.93 25.67
C LEU A 292 -12.65 -9.71 26.71
N GLN A 293 -12.75 -9.35 27.99
CA GLN A 293 -12.08 -10.07 29.07
C GLN A 293 -12.55 -11.53 29.15
N LEU A 294 -13.84 -11.78 28.94
CA LEU A 294 -14.37 -13.14 28.86
C LEU A 294 -13.76 -13.90 27.68
N LEU A 295 -13.76 -13.32 26.48
CA LEU A 295 -13.16 -13.94 25.30
C LEU A 295 -11.67 -14.23 25.47
N GLU A 296 -10.92 -13.31 26.09
CA GLU A 296 -9.50 -13.51 26.43
C GLU A 296 -9.30 -14.72 27.34
N SER A 297 -10.14 -14.90 28.37
CA SER A 297 -10.07 -16.05 29.28
C SER A 297 -10.28 -17.41 28.59
N TYR A 298 -11.00 -17.41 27.44
CA TYR A 298 -11.28 -18.60 26.65
C TYR A 298 -10.40 -18.75 25.40
N GLU A 299 -9.55 -17.76 25.09
CA GLU A 299 -8.85 -17.67 23.81
C GLU A 299 -8.00 -18.92 23.53
N GLN A 300 -7.27 -19.42 24.52
CA GLN A 300 -6.44 -20.62 24.36
C GLN A 300 -7.28 -21.87 24.06
N LYS A 301 -8.42 -22.06 24.75
CA LYS A 301 -9.33 -23.19 24.49
C LYS A 301 -9.91 -23.11 23.09
N MET A 302 -10.26 -21.90 22.65
CA MET A 302 -10.73 -21.63 21.29
C MET A 302 -9.66 -21.96 20.24
N LYS A 303 -8.42 -21.51 20.43
CA LYS A 303 -7.29 -21.81 19.53
C LYS A 303 -7.05 -23.32 19.41
N ILE A 304 -6.96 -24.03 20.53
CA ILE A 304 -6.78 -25.50 20.56
C ILE A 304 -7.91 -26.21 19.79
N THR A 305 -9.15 -25.77 19.98
CA THR A 305 -10.31 -26.35 19.28
C THR A 305 -10.22 -26.14 17.78
N LEU A 306 -9.84 -24.94 17.33
CA LEU A 306 -9.65 -24.63 15.90
C LEU A 306 -8.47 -25.38 15.29
N GLU A 307 -7.37 -25.59 16.01
CA GLU A 307 -6.24 -26.38 15.53
C GLU A 307 -6.66 -27.85 15.32
N ARG A 308 -7.43 -28.39 16.27
CA ARG A 308 -7.89 -29.79 16.23
C ARG A 308 -9.09 -30.01 15.32
N SER A 309 -9.75 -28.95 14.84
CA SER A 309 -10.93 -29.04 13.97
C SER A 309 -10.67 -29.77 12.64
N GLN A 310 -9.39 -29.91 12.24
CA GLN A 310 -8.99 -30.67 11.06
C GLN A 310 -9.09 -32.18 11.26
N SER A 311 -9.13 -32.67 12.50
CA SER A 311 -9.26 -34.10 12.79
C SER A 311 -10.72 -34.55 12.78
N LEU A 312 -11.03 -35.50 11.90
CA LEU A 312 -12.34 -36.15 11.86
C LEU A 312 -12.69 -36.79 13.23
N MET A 313 -11.70 -37.40 13.89
CA MET A 313 -11.91 -38.06 15.18
C MET A 313 -12.22 -37.05 16.28
N PHE A 314 -11.48 -35.93 16.31
CA PHE A 314 -11.77 -34.84 17.25
C PHE A 314 -13.20 -34.33 17.07
N ASN A 315 -13.63 -34.08 15.83
CA ASN A 315 -14.98 -33.60 15.56
C ASN A 315 -16.07 -34.60 15.98
N LYS A 316 -15.85 -35.91 15.78
CA LYS A 316 -16.76 -36.96 16.26
C LYS A 316 -16.87 -36.99 17.79
N ILE A 317 -15.74 -36.85 18.48
CA ILE A 317 -15.72 -36.78 19.95
C ILE A 317 -16.46 -35.51 20.40
N TRP A 318 -16.16 -34.37 19.78
CA TRP A 318 -16.82 -33.10 20.07
C TRP A 318 -18.34 -33.22 19.93
N GLU A 319 -18.83 -33.68 18.78
CA GLU A 319 -20.27 -33.81 18.51
C GLU A 319 -20.99 -34.68 19.57
N LYS A 320 -20.35 -35.78 19.98
CA LYS A 320 -20.87 -36.67 21.02
C LYS A 320 -21.07 -35.95 22.36
N TYR A 321 -20.11 -35.14 22.79
CA TYR A 321 -20.23 -34.38 24.04
C TYR A 321 -21.16 -33.18 23.87
N ASN A 322 -21.04 -32.45 22.78
CA ASN A 322 -21.84 -31.26 22.49
C ASN A 322 -23.35 -31.57 22.46
N THR A 323 -23.74 -32.74 21.95
CA THR A 323 -25.15 -33.18 21.92
C THR A 323 -25.75 -33.34 23.32
N LYS A 324 -24.94 -33.70 24.32
CA LYS A 324 -25.41 -33.86 25.72
C LYS A 324 -25.89 -32.54 26.32
N PHE A 325 -25.36 -31.42 25.84
CA PHE A 325 -25.64 -30.09 26.38
C PHE A 325 -26.63 -29.28 25.55
N LYS A 326 -27.17 -29.85 24.46
CA LYS A 326 -28.07 -29.15 23.52
C LYS A 326 -29.34 -28.57 24.15
N SER A 327 -29.81 -29.18 25.24
CA SER A 327 -31.02 -28.76 25.97
C SER A 327 -30.73 -27.94 27.22
N THR A 328 -29.46 -27.68 27.53
CA THR A 328 -29.06 -26.89 28.70
C THR A 328 -29.39 -25.42 28.47
N LYS A 329 -30.16 -24.81 29.37
CA LYS A 329 -30.51 -23.38 29.32
C LYS A 329 -30.08 -22.67 30.60
N GLY A 330 -29.74 -21.38 30.48
CA GLY A 330 -29.55 -20.48 31.62
C GLY A 330 -28.23 -20.66 32.35
N GLN A 331 -27.13 -20.29 31.69
CA GLN A 331 -25.77 -20.38 32.23
C GLN A 331 -25.04 -19.04 32.02
N ILE A 332 -23.86 -18.90 32.63
CA ILE A 332 -22.90 -17.84 32.28
C ILE A 332 -22.48 -18.03 30.81
N PRO A 333 -22.26 -16.96 30.02
CA PRO A 333 -21.87 -17.10 28.62
C PRO A 333 -20.61 -17.97 28.43
N LEU A 334 -20.58 -18.76 27.36
CA LEU A 334 -19.53 -19.74 27.03
C LEU A 334 -19.37 -20.91 28.01
N PHE A 335 -20.34 -21.11 28.91
CA PHE A 335 -20.27 -22.23 29.85
C PHE A 335 -20.32 -23.58 29.14
N ILE A 336 -21.24 -23.76 28.19
CA ILE A 336 -21.40 -25.05 27.51
C ILE A 336 -20.13 -25.36 26.72
N PHE A 337 -19.61 -24.36 25.99
CA PHE A 337 -18.32 -24.47 25.32
C PHE A 337 -17.20 -24.94 26.25
N ASN A 338 -17.08 -24.31 27.43
CA ASN A 338 -16.06 -24.66 28.40
C ASN A 338 -16.16 -26.11 28.86
N LYS A 339 -17.37 -26.56 29.19
CA LYS A 339 -17.62 -27.94 29.64
C LYS A 339 -17.35 -28.96 28.55
N VAL A 340 -17.83 -28.70 27.33
CA VAL A 340 -17.58 -29.59 26.19
C VAL A 340 -16.08 -29.66 25.91
N PHE A 341 -15.38 -28.53 25.93
CA PHE A 341 -13.93 -28.51 25.73
C PHE A 341 -13.20 -29.37 26.76
N ASP A 342 -13.49 -29.21 28.05
CA ASP A 342 -12.80 -29.95 29.11
C ASP A 342 -13.01 -31.47 28.97
N ASP A 343 -14.25 -31.91 28.71
CA ASP A 343 -14.60 -33.33 28.52
C ASP A 343 -13.94 -33.93 27.27
N VAL A 344 -13.96 -33.17 26.15
CA VAL A 344 -13.35 -33.58 24.88
C VAL A 344 -11.84 -33.63 25.03
N ASN A 345 -11.22 -32.66 25.71
CA ASN A 345 -9.78 -32.58 25.86
C ASN A 345 -9.24 -33.79 26.65
N GLY A 346 -9.91 -34.20 27.74
CA GLY A 346 -9.55 -35.43 28.46
C GLY A 346 -9.62 -36.65 27.55
N THR A 347 -10.76 -36.84 26.87
CA THR A 347 -10.96 -37.98 25.95
C THR A 347 -9.96 -37.99 24.80
N TRP A 348 -9.57 -36.82 24.31
CA TRP A 348 -8.63 -36.65 23.19
C TRP A 348 -7.19 -36.99 23.59
N GLU A 349 -6.76 -36.58 24.78
CA GLU A 349 -5.43 -36.95 25.29
C GLU A 349 -5.34 -38.46 25.60
N ASP A 350 -6.40 -39.06 26.16
CA ASP A 350 -6.48 -40.52 26.34
C ASP A 350 -6.37 -41.25 24.99
N PHE A 351 -7.09 -40.77 23.98
CA PHE A 351 -7.04 -41.32 22.63
C PHE A 351 -5.61 -41.24 22.04
N LYS A 352 -4.93 -40.09 22.18
CA LYS A 352 -3.54 -39.95 21.74
C LYS A 352 -2.61 -40.91 22.46
N GLN A 353 -2.77 -41.10 23.77
CA GLN A 353 -1.94 -42.00 24.55
C GLN A 353 -2.12 -43.45 24.09
N VAL A 354 -3.36 -43.88 23.84
CA VAL A 354 -3.66 -45.21 23.29
C VAL A 354 -3.05 -45.38 21.90
N CYS A 355 -3.21 -44.40 21.00
CA CYS A 355 -2.60 -44.45 19.67
C CYS A 355 -1.08 -44.51 19.75
N ASN A 356 -0.44 -43.67 20.56
CA ASN A 356 1.01 -43.68 20.73
C ASN A 356 1.52 -45.01 21.27
N ASN A 357 0.83 -45.60 22.25
CA ASN A 357 1.18 -46.92 22.79
C ASN A 357 0.98 -48.02 21.74
N PHE A 358 -0.11 -47.97 20.96
CA PHE A 358 -0.40 -48.94 19.92
C PHE A 358 0.65 -48.90 18.79
N PHE A 359 0.99 -47.71 18.28
CA PHE A 359 2.04 -47.55 17.27
C PHE A 359 3.44 -47.90 17.81
N PHE A 360 3.69 -47.69 19.11
CA PHE A 360 4.95 -48.10 19.74
C PHE A 360 5.05 -49.63 19.88
N ILE A 361 3.94 -50.31 20.18
CA ILE A 361 3.86 -51.77 20.21
C ILE A 361 4.04 -52.34 18.80
N GLU A 362 3.32 -51.84 17.79
CA GLU A 362 3.48 -52.30 16.40
C GLU A 362 4.92 -52.10 15.91
N LYS A 363 5.56 -50.97 16.24
CA LYS A 363 6.96 -50.72 15.89
C LYS A 363 7.91 -51.73 16.54
N LYS A 364 7.71 -52.06 17.82
CA LYS A 364 8.50 -53.08 18.53
C LYS A 364 8.25 -54.48 17.99
N GLU A 365 7.02 -54.83 17.64
CA GLU A 365 6.68 -56.12 17.04
C GLU A 365 7.30 -56.27 15.66
N TRP A 366 7.31 -55.20 14.85
CA TRP A 366 8.03 -55.15 13.58
C TRP A 366 9.55 -55.29 13.75
N GLU A 367 10.15 -54.60 14.72
CA GLU A 367 11.57 -54.72 15.03
C GLU A 367 11.93 -56.14 15.49
N ILE A 368 11.10 -56.78 16.31
CA ILE A 368 11.26 -58.18 16.75
C ILE A 368 11.13 -59.13 15.55
N PHE A 369 10.15 -58.92 14.67
CA PHE A 369 9.96 -59.74 13.48
C PHE A 369 11.17 -59.66 12.52
N ILE A 370 11.75 -58.47 12.35
CA ILE A 370 12.98 -58.28 11.56
C ILE A 370 14.15 -59.03 12.19
N ILE A 371 14.36 -58.89 13.51
CA ILE A 371 15.44 -59.58 14.23
C ILE A 371 15.29 -61.11 14.13
N GLN A 372 14.08 -61.63 14.31
CA GLN A 372 13.79 -63.06 14.15
C GLN A 372 14.02 -63.54 12.72
N SER A 373 13.63 -62.76 11.72
CA SER A 373 13.85 -63.10 10.31
C SER A 373 15.34 -63.12 9.95
N ILE A 374 16.13 -62.21 10.50
CA ILE A 374 17.60 -62.19 10.34
C ILE A 374 18.23 -63.41 11.03
N LEU A 375 17.83 -63.73 12.26
CA LEU A 375 18.30 -64.90 13.00
C LEU A 375 17.99 -66.21 12.27
N ILE A 376 16.78 -66.37 11.74
CA ILE A 376 16.39 -67.55 10.93
C ILE A 376 17.22 -67.62 9.65
N GLY A 377 17.50 -66.49 9.01
CA GLY A 377 18.39 -66.42 7.84
C GLY A 377 19.82 -66.87 8.15
N ILE A 378 20.38 -66.40 9.28
CA ILE A 378 21.72 -66.79 9.74
C ILE A 378 21.76 -68.28 10.10
N CYS A 379 20.75 -68.82 10.78
CA CYS A 379 20.68 -70.24 11.14
C CYS A 379 20.49 -71.18 9.94
N LYS A 380 20.07 -70.68 8.76
CA LYS A 380 20.02 -71.47 7.52
C LYS A 380 21.33 -71.42 6.71
N LEU A 381 22.24 -70.51 7.06
CA LEU A 381 23.54 -70.33 6.41
C LEU A 381 24.67 -71.09 7.11
N ILE A 382 24.45 -71.52 8.36
CA ILE A 382 25.27 -72.48 9.12
C ILE A 382 24.72 -73.87 8.85
#